data_AF-A0A9D5CBS3-F1
#
_entry.id   AF-A0A9D5CBS3-F1
#
_cell.length_a   1.000
_cell.length_b   1.000
_cell.length_c   1.000
_cell.angle_alpha   90.00
_cell.angle_beta   90.00
_cell.angle_gamma   90.00
#
_symmetry.space_group_name_H-M   'P 1'
#
loop_
_entity.id
_entity.type
_entity.pdbx_description
1 polymer ?
#
loop_
_entity_poly.entity_id
_entity_poly.type
_entity_poly.pdbx_seq_one_letter_code
_entity_poly.pdbx_strand_id
1 'polypeptide(L)'
;MDYKVESINDEMDDFIVDFHGHKDSLYEGGLWKVRVLIPDGYPYKPPTILFTNKIYHPNENMVCLNAIDEAWSPIFCLMNAFEVFLPQLLLDPNPSDPFNKEAAALMMSDLAVYELTVKEYCEKYPKPDNEAVSSEEKTTDEELSEADAHSSDEAVVAKPNI
;
A
#
# COMPACT_ATOMS: atom_id res chain seq x y z
N MET A 1 -10.32 -4.19 23.16
CA MET A 1 -11.30 -4.62 22.15
C MET A 1 -11.08 -6.10 21.89
N ASP A 2 -12.11 -6.85 21.50
CA ASP A 2 -11.91 -8.23 21.05
C ASP A 2 -11.53 -8.20 19.56
N TYR A 3 -10.31 -8.64 19.24
CA TYR A 3 -9.86 -8.77 17.86
C TYR A 3 -10.39 -10.07 17.26
N LYS A 4 -11.01 -9.98 16.09
CA LYS A 4 -11.36 -11.18 15.31
C LYS A 4 -10.12 -11.61 14.53
N VAL A 5 -9.63 -12.82 14.84
CA VAL A 5 -8.41 -13.39 14.28
C VAL A 5 -8.74 -14.69 13.54
N GLU A 6 -8.25 -14.82 12.32
CA GLU A 6 -8.43 -15.98 11.44
C GLU A 6 -7.03 -16.49 11.02
N SER A 7 -6.64 -17.69 11.42
CA SER A 7 -5.38 -18.31 10.98
C SER A 7 -5.44 -18.68 9.50
N ILE A 8 -4.33 -18.49 8.79
CA ILE A 8 -4.15 -18.93 7.41
C ILE A 8 -3.52 -20.33 7.45
N ASN A 9 -4.10 -21.28 6.71
CA ASN A 9 -3.62 -22.66 6.61
C ASN A 9 -3.45 -23.42 7.94
N ASP A 10 -4.16 -23.02 9.00
CA ASP A 10 -4.01 -23.55 10.37
C ASP A 10 -2.61 -23.35 10.98
N GLU A 11 -1.81 -22.42 10.43
CA GLU A 11 -0.50 -22.04 10.95
C GLU A 11 -0.66 -20.89 11.97
N MET A 12 0.19 -20.87 13.01
CA MET A 12 0.12 -19.84 14.08
C MET A 12 0.97 -18.59 13.76
N ASP A 13 1.81 -18.67 12.74
CA ASP A 13 2.71 -17.62 12.27
C ASP A 13 2.14 -16.81 11.11
N ASP A 14 0.97 -17.18 10.57
CA ASP A 14 0.29 -16.44 9.51
C ASP A 14 -1.21 -16.32 9.80
N PHE A 15 -1.69 -15.11 10.06
CA PHE A 15 -3.09 -14.89 10.43
C PHE A 15 -3.60 -13.52 10.00
N ILE A 16 -4.90 -13.41 9.82
CA ILE A 16 -5.61 -12.18 9.50
C ILE A 16 -6.33 -11.66 10.75
N VAL A 17 -6.21 -10.36 10.99
CA VAL A 17 -6.90 -9.64 12.05
C VAL A 17 -7.82 -8.60 11.44
N ASP A 18 -9.08 -8.57 11.88
CA ASP A 18 -10.00 -7.49 11.51
C ASP A 18 -9.64 -6.20 12.29
N PHE A 19 -9.29 -5.14 11.56
CA PHE A 19 -8.88 -3.84 12.10
C PHE A 19 -9.88 -2.75 11.71
N HIS A 20 -10.36 -2.01 12.70
CA HIS A 20 -11.36 -0.96 12.51
C HIS A 20 -10.69 0.41 12.59
N GLY A 21 -11.10 1.32 11.70
CA GLY A 21 -10.69 2.71 11.76
C GLY A 21 -11.12 3.37 13.06
N HIS A 22 -10.24 4.21 13.62
CA HIS A 22 -10.53 4.96 14.84
C HIS A 22 -11.63 6.01 14.59
N LYS A 23 -12.50 6.25 15.58
CA LYS A 23 -13.63 7.20 15.43
C LYS A 23 -13.20 8.65 15.22
N ASP A 24 -12.03 9.00 15.74
CA ASP A 24 -11.48 10.35 15.63
C ASP A 24 -10.53 10.51 14.44
N SER A 25 -10.51 9.58 13.48
CA SER A 25 -9.70 9.68 12.26
C SER A 25 -10.54 9.78 11.00
N LEU A 26 -9.92 10.20 9.89
CA LEU A 26 -10.55 10.23 8.56
C LEU A 26 -11.05 8.85 8.08
N TYR A 27 -10.58 7.80 8.75
CA TYR A 27 -10.80 6.39 8.42
C TYR A 27 -11.94 5.78 9.26
N GLU A 28 -12.68 6.58 10.04
CA GLU A 28 -13.84 6.13 10.80
C GLU A 28 -14.81 5.32 9.94
N GLY A 29 -15.28 4.20 10.49
CA GLY A 29 -16.23 3.30 9.79
C GLY A 29 -15.57 2.35 8.79
N GLY A 30 -14.30 2.55 8.45
CA GLY A 30 -13.53 1.60 7.67
C GLY A 30 -13.22 0.31 8.43
N LEU A 31 -13.21 -0.80 7.69
CA LEU A 31 -12.85 -2.12 8.18
C LEU A 31 -11.82 -2.72 7.22
N TRP A 32 -10.67 -3.11 7.77
CA TRP A 32 -9.61 -3.75 7.02
C TRP A 32 -9.25 -5.10 7.59
N LYS A 33 -8.92 -6.03 6.69
CA LYS A 33 -8.26 -7.28 7.03
C LYS A 33 -6.76 -7.03 7.00
N VAL A 34 -6.11 -7.29 8.12
CA VAL A 34 -4.67 -7.08 8.31
C VAL A 34 -4.00 -8.43 8.49
N ARG A 35 -3.21 -8.86 7.51
CA ARG A 35 -2.40 -10.08 7.61
C ARG A 35 -1.15 -9.81 8.42
N VAL A 36 -0.85 -10.69 9.35
CA VAL A 36 0.35 -10.69 10.19
C VAL A 36 1.13 -11.95 9.89
N LEU A 37 2.39 -11.81 9.50
CA LEU A 37 3.33 -12.91 9.32
C LEU A 37 4.44 -12.83 10.37
N ILE A 38 4.59 -13.86 11.17
CA ILE A 38 5.61 -14.02 12.20
C ILE A 38 6.81 -14.73 11.57
N PRO A 39 8.01 -14.11 11.51
CA PRO A 39 9.18 -14.77 10.95
C PRO A 39 9.82 -15.75 11.96
N ASP A 40 10.62 -16.69 11.45
CA ASP A 40 11.44 -17.64 12.26
C ASP A 40 12.37 -16.98 13.30
N GLY A 41 12.59 -15.67 13.21
CA GLY A 41 13.43 -14.89 14.12
C GLY A 41 12.65 -14.04 15.14
N TYR A 42 11.33 -14.15 15.23
CA TYR A 42 10.52 -13.42 16.19
C TYR A 42 10.87 -13.84 17.64
N PRO A 43 10.93 -12.91 18.61
CA PRO A 43 10.62 -11.48 18.52
C PRO A 43 11.83 -10.59 18.19
N TYR A 44 12.99 -11.13 17.82
CA TYR A 44 14.15 -10.31 17.44
C TYR A 44 14.03 -9.72 16.04
N LYS A 45 13.30 -10.39 15.14
CA LYS A 45 12.82 -9.83 13.88
C LYS A 45 11.35 -9.40 14.04
N PRO A 46 10.95 -8.22 13.52
CA PRO A 46 9.57 -7.77 13.60
C PRO A 46 8.64 -8.65 12.77
N PRO A 47 7.35 -8.72 13.12
CA PRO A 47 6.36 -9.33 12.25
C PRO A 47 6.12 -8.47 11.00
N THR A 48 5.75 -9.09 9.89
CA THR A 48 5.29 -8.37 8.70
C THR A 48 3.79 -8.13 8.83
N ILE A 49 3.33 -6.89 8.67
CA ILE A 49 1.91 -6.52 8.80
C ILE A 49 1.45 -5.87 7.49
N LEU A 50 0.34 -6.37 6.92
CA LEU A 50 -0.11 -6.00 5.58
C LEU A 50 -1.63 -5.82 5.55
N PHE A 51 -2.11 -4.71 4.99
CA PHE A 51 -3.52 -4.57 4.64
C PHE A 51 -3.84 -5.48 3.44
N THR A 52 -4.82 -6.37 3.57
CA THR A 52 -5.21 -7.30 2.49
C THR A 52 -6.31 -6.74 1.59
N ASN A 53 -7.13 -5.82 2.10
CA ASN A 53 -8.11 -5.07 1.32
C ASN A 53 -7.66 -3.61 1.15
N LYS A 54 -8.23 -2.94 0.13
CA LYS A 54 -7.78 -1.61 -0.29
C LYS A 54 -7.98 -0.56 0.81
N ILE A 55 -6.94 0.23 1.03
CA ILE A 55 -6.96 1.44 1.85
C ILE A 55 -6.44 2.60 1.00
N TYR A 56 -7.07 3.77 1.06
CA TYR A 56 -6.56 4.96 0.38
C TYR A 56 -5.74 5.78 1.37
N HIS A 57 -4.41 5.60 1.37
CA HIS A 57 -3.51 6.24 2.33
C HIS A 57 -2.19 6.63 1.63
N PRO A 58 -1.62 7.83 1.85
CA PRO A 58 -0.33 8.25 1.29
C PRO A 58 0.81 7.25 1.50
N ASN A 59 0.75 6.55 2.63
CA ASN A 59 1.70 5.52 3.04
C ASN A 59 1.03 4.10 3.00
N GLU A 60 0.34 3.75 1.92
CA GLU A 60 -0.48 2.52 1.80
C GLU A 60 0.28 1.18 1.74
N ASN A 61 1.55 1.16 1.31
CA ASN A 61 2.27 -0.11 1.11
C ASN A 61 3.61 -0.09 1.85
N MET A 62 3.90 -1.12 2.64
CA MET A 62 5.15 -1.31 3.43
C MET A 62 5.36 -0.42 4.65
N VAL A 63 4.38 0.37 5.09
CA VAL A 63 4.58 1.20 6.31
C VAL A 63 4.77 0.39 7.57
N CYS A 64 4.23 -0.81 7.62
CA CYS A 64 4.49 -1.69 8.75
C CYS A 64 5.88 -2.34 8.72
N LEU A 65 6.62 -2.33 7.61
CA LEU A 65 7.98 -2.85 7.64
C LEU A 65 8.94 -1.78 8.16
N ASN A 66 9.00 -0.58 7.58
CA ASN A 66 9.97 0.43 8.05
C ASN A 66 9.61 1.05 9.41
N ALA A 67 8.34 1.41 9.66
CA ALA A 67 7.98 2.06 10.93
C ALA A 67 8.03 1.09 12.12
N ILE A 68 7.73 -0.19 11.88
CA ILE A 68 7.91 -1.22 12.92
C ILE A 68 9.39 -1.55 13.04
N ASP A 69 10.15 -1.77 11.97
CA ASP A 69 11.58 -2.13 12.09
C ASP A 69 12.41 -1.05 12.83
N GLU A 70 12.13 0.24 12.62
CA GLU A 70 12.79 1.33 13.37
C GLU A 70 12.35 1.43 14.84
N ALA A 71 11.09 1.12 15.14
CA ALA A 71 10.52 1.23 16.49
C ALA A 71 10.44 -0.10 17.24
N TRP A 72 10.80 -1.23 16.62
CA TRP A 72 10.57 -2.56 17.17
C TRP A 72 11.58 -2.90 18.24
N SER A 73 11.07 -3.50 19.29
CA SER A 73 11.82 -4.04 20.41
C SER A 73 11.13 -5.34 20.78
N PRO A 74 11.87 -6.39 21.14
CA PRO A 74 11.29 -7.64 21.64
C PRO A 74 10.36 -7.47 22.85
N ILE A 75 10.40 -6.31 23.51
CA ILE A 75 9.51 -5.92 24.61
C ILE A 75 8.15 -5.43 24.08
N PHE A 76 8.08 -4.93 22.85
CA PHE A 76 6.83 -4.53 22.22
C PHE A 76 6.00 -5.77 21.87
N CYS A 77 4.84 -5.88 22.52
CA CYS A 77 3.88 -6.92 22.17
C CYS A 77 3.25 -6.62 20.81
N LEU A 78 2.95 -7.66 20.04
CA LEU A 78 2.18 -7.58 18.79
C LEU A 78 0.92 -6.70 18.93
N MET A 79 0.30 -6.69 20.11
CA MET A 79 -0.84 -5.81 20.41
C MET A 79 -0.57 -4.32 20.13
N ASN A 80 0.65 -3.83 20.34
CA ASN A 80 0.99 -2.43 20.09
C ASN A 80 0.92 -2.06 18.60
N ALA A 81 1.08 -3.02 17.69
CA ALA A 81 0.83 -2.79 16.27
C ALA A 81 -0.60 -2.30 16.04
N PHE A 82 -1.58 -2.96 16.68
CA PHE A 82 -3.00 -2.67 16.51
C PHE A 82 -3.51 -1.55 17.41
N GLU A 83 -2.96 -1.42 18.62
CA GLU A 83 -3.41 -0.42 19.61
C GLU A 83 -2.70 0.94 19.47
N VAL A 84 -1.50 0.98 18.88
CA VAL A 84 -0.67 2.19 18.82
C VAL A 84 -0.26 2.52 17.39
N PHE A 85 0.50 1.64 16.72
CA PHE A 85 1.14 1.98 15.45
C PHE A 85 0.14 2.22 14.31
N LEU A 86 -0.78 1.28 14.07
CA LEU A 86 -1.79 1.42 13.02
C LEU A 86 -2.73 2.61 13.28
N PRO A 87 -3.27 2.83 14.49
CA PRO A 87 -4.07 4.03 14.77
C PRO A 87 -3.29 5.33 14.55
N GLN A 88 -2.03 5.41 14.99
CA GLN A 88 -1.20 6.61 14.79
C GLN A 88 -0.93 6.87 13.31
N LEU A 89 -0.65 5.81 12.53
CA LEU A 89 -0.48 5.93 11.09
C LEU A 89 -1.72 6.54 10.41
N LEU A 90 -2.91 6.10 10.80
CA LEU A 90 -4.17 6.61 10.24
C LEU A 90 -4.53 8.02 10.73
N LEU A 91 -4.01 8.45 11.89
CA LEU A 91 -4.26 9.78 12.43
C LEU A 91 -3.39 10.85 11.78
N ASP A 92 -2.14 10.52 11.42
CA ASP A 92 -1.18 11.47 10.86
C ASP A 92 -0.53 10.92 9.58
N PRO A 93 -1.23 10.95 8.43
CA PRO A 93 -0.66 10.53 7.15
C PRO A 93 0.50 11.44 6.74
N ASN A 94 1.62 10.85 6.28
CA ASN A 94 2.80 11.60 5.90
C ASN A 94 2.96 11.67 4.36
N PRO A 95 2.62 12.78 3.70
CA PRO A 95 2.77 12.92 2.26
C PRO A 95 4.22 13.20 1.79
N SER A 96 5.17 13.39 2.71
CA SER A 96 6.55 13.78 2.38
C SER A 96 7.39 12.64 1.81
N ASP A 97 7.08 11.40 2.20
CA ASP A 97 7.69 10.17 1.68
C ASP A 97 6.61 9.13 1.38
N PRO A 98 5.83 9.32 0.30
CA PRO A 98 4.64 8.54 0.06
C PRO A 98 4.91 7.30 -0.78
N PHE A 99 4.28 6.19 -0.39
CA PHE A 99 4.16 5.00 -1.22
C PHE A 99 3.06 5.16 -2.26
N ASN A 100 1.91 5.72 -1.84
CA ASN A 100 0.84 6.11 -2.73
C ASN A 100 1.00 7.60 -3.09
N LYS A 101 1.73 7.85 -4.19
CA LYS A 101 1.99 9.21 -4.70
C LYS A 101 0.71 9.95 -5.11
N GLU A 102 -0.33 9.22 -5.54
CA GLU A 102 -1.61 9.82 -5.92
C GLU A 102 -2.32 10.36 -4.68
N ALA A 103 -2.46 9.55 -3.62
CA ALA A 103 -3.06 9.96 -2.36
C ALA A 103 -2.29 11.13 -1.72
N ALA A 104 -0.95 11.09 -1.76
CA ALA A 104 -0.12 12.18 -1.26
C ALA A 104 -0.28 13.47 -2.07
N ALA A 105 -0.27 13.39 -3.39
CA ALA A 105 -0.48 14.55 -4.26
C ALA A 105 -1.87 15.17 -4.05
N LEU A 106 -2.90 14.33 -3.89
CA LEU A 106 -4.25 14.80 -3.59
C LEU A 106 -4.32 15.47 -2.22
N MET A 107 -3.76 14.84 -1.18
CA MET A 107 -3.69 15.41 0.18
C MET A 107 -2.97 16.77 0.20
N MET A 108 -1.90 16.93 -0.57
CA MET A 108 -1.14 18.18 -0.66
C MET A 108 -1.83 19.27 -1.50
N SER A 109 -2.64 18.89 -2.49
CA SER A 109 -3.27 19.83 -3.42
C SER A 109 -4.67 20.26 -2.98
N ASP A 110 -5.49 19.32 -2.51
CA ASP A 110 -6.85 19.56 -2.02
C ASP A 110 -7.20 18.56 -0.92
N LEU A 111 -7.01 19.00 0.33
CA LEU A 111 -7.31 18.20 1.51
C LEU A 111 -8.79 17.80 1.59
N ALA A 112 -9.72 18.65 1.16
CA ALA A 112 -11.15 18.36 1.25
C ALA A 112 -11.55 17.23 0.28
N VAL A 113 -10.99 17.23 -0.93
CA VAL A 113 -11.21 16.15 -1.91
C VAL A 113 -10.53 14.85 -1.44
N TYR A 114 -9.34 14.95 -0.84
CA TYR A 114 -8.68 13.81 -0.22
C TYR A 114 -9.55 13.17 0.87
N GLU A 115 -10.05 13.97 1.83
CA GLU A 115 -10.93 13.48 2.91
C GLU A 115 -12.20 12.81 2.38
N LEU A 116 -12.82 13.39 1.34
CA LEU A 116 -13.99 12.79 0.69
C LEU A 116 -13.64 11.45 0.06
N THR A 117 -12.52 11.37 -0.65
CA THR A 117 -12.04 10.15 -1.30
C THR A 117 -11.75 9.06 -0.27
N VAL A 118 -11.10 9.39 0.85
CA VAL A 118 -10.85 8.44 1.95
C VAL A 118 -12.17 7.86 2.48
N LYS A 119 -13.17 8.70 2.73
CA LYS A 119 -14.50 8.26 3.19
C LYS A 119 -15.18 7.35 2.19
N GLU A 120 -15.17 7.70 0.90
CA GLU A 120 -15.74 6.85 -0.16
C GLU A 120 -15.04 5.48 -0.21
N TYR A 121 -13.73 5.43 -0.02
CA TYR A 121 -12.98 4.17 0.06
C TYR A 121 -13.37 3.35 1.30
N CYS A 122 -13.49 4.00 2.46
CA CYS A 122 -13.90 3.36 3.72
C CYS A 122 -15.32 2.78 3.62
N GLU A 123 -16.21 3.35 2.82
CA GLU A 123 -17.55 2.80 2.56
C GLU A 123 -17.54 1.68 1.51
N LYS A 124 -16.68 1.77 0.50
CA LYS A 124 -16.73 0.89 -0.68
C LYS A 124 -15.98 -0.43 -0.52
N TYR A 125 -14.84 -0.43 0.17
CA TYR A 125 -13.92 -1.58 0.26
C TYR A 125 -13.96 -2.45 1.53
N PRO A 126 -14.75 -2.19 2.59
CA PRO A 126 -14.90 -3.14 3.70
C PRO A 126 -15.83 -4.32 3.34
N LYS A 127 -16.02 -4.60 2.05
CA LYS A 127 -16.93 -5.68 1.62
C LYS A 127 -16.31 -7.03 2.00
N PRO A 128 -17.01 -7.84 2.81
CA PRO A 128 -16.57 -9.20 3.07
C PRO A 128 -16.65 -10.01 1.75
N ASP A 129 -15.52 -10.64 1.44
CA ASP A 129 -15.31 -11.76 0.53
C ASP A 129 -15.55 -11.54 -0.98
N ASN A 130 -14.44 -11.42 -1.72
CA ASN A 130 -14.21 -12.29 -2.87
C ASN A 130 -12.70 -12.49 -3.11
N GLU A 131 -12.25 -13.70 -2.78
CA GLU A 131 -11.17 -14.48 -3.40
C GLU A 131 -9.74 -13.91 -3.43
N ALA A 132 -8.89 -14.60 -2.64
CA ALA A 132 -7.57 -15.10 -3.02
C ALA A 132 -6.83 -14.34 -4.13
N VAL A 133 -5.75 -13.69 -3.69
CA VAL A 133 -4.50 -13.42 -4.40
C VAL A 133 -4.27 -14.34 -5.61
N SER A 134 -4.33 -13.76 -6.81
CA SER A 134 -3.48 -14.18 -7.93
C SER A 134 -2.70 -12.96 -8.40
N SER A 135 -1.50 -12.81 -7.85
CA SER A 135 -0.45 -11.99 -8.43
C SER A 135 -0.03 -12.61 -9.76
N GLU A 136 -0.46 -12.02 -10.87
CA GLU A 136 0.30 -12.10 -12.11
C GLU A 136 0.84 -10.70 -12.41
N GLU A 137 2.10 -10.52 -12.05
CA GLU A 137 2.96 -9.51 -12.65
C GLU A 137 2.95 -9.75 -14.16
N LYS A 138 2.47 -8.78 -14.94
CA LYS A 138 2.84 -8.69 -16.35
C LYS A 138 3.85 -7.58 -16.49
N THR A 139 5.11 -8.00 -16.44
CA THR A 139 6.26 -7.30 -16.98
C THR A 139 5.94 -6.85 -18.40
N THR A 140 5.88 -5.54 -18.64
CA THR A 140 6.00 -5.00 -19.99
C THR A 140 7.48 -4.83 -20.25
N ASP A 141 8.08 -5.87 -20.84
CA ASP A 141 9.40 -5.83 -21.43
C ASP A 141 9.41 -4.82 -22.59
N GLU A 142 10.41 -3.93 -22.56
CA GLU A 142 10.85 -3.13 -23.69
C GLU A 142 11.38 -4.07 -24.79
N GLU A 143 10.67 -4.18 -25.93
CA GLU A 143 11.30 -4.67 -27.15
C GLU A 143 11.84 -3.50 -27.97
N LEU A 144 13.15 -3.32 -27.86
CA LEU A 144 14.01 -2.67 -28.85
C LEU A 144 13.96 -3.47 -30.16
N SER A 145 13.39 -2.90 -31.21
CA SER A 145 13.60 -3.41 -32.58
C SER A 145 14.62 -2.54 -33.30
N GLU A 146 15.88 -2.97 -33.28
CA GLU A 146 16.87 -2.58 -34.29
C GLU A 146 16.66 -3.45 -35.53
N ALA A 147 16.36 -2.84 -36.68
CA ALA A 147 16.50 -3.46 -37.98
C ALA A 147 17.31 -2.53 -38.88
N ASP A 148 18.47 -3.06 -39.26
CA ASP A 148 19.53 -2.43 -40.03
C ASP A 148 19.19 -2.31 -41.54
N ALA A 149 19.98 -1.48 -42.21
CA ALA A 149 19.79 -0.78 -43.48
C ALA A 149 19.59 -1.59 -44.79
N HIS A 150 18.89 -0.99 -45.77
CA HIS A 150 19.51 -0.66 -47.09
C HIS A 150 18.68 0.29 -47.99
N SER A 151 19.29 1.45 -48.31
CA SER A 151 19.39 2.16 -49.61
C SER A 151 18.17 2.30 -50.55
N SER A 152 17.75 3.55 -50.85
CA SER A 152 18.10 4.29 -52.09
C SER A 152 17.28 5.58 -52.29
N ASP A 153 17.98 6.60 -52.83
CA ASP A 153 17.56 7.79 -53.60
C ASP A 153 17.08 9.10 -52.92
N GLU A 154 18.06 10.01 -52.74
CA GLU A 154 18.02 11.47 -52.95
C GLU A 154 17.30 11.87 -54.27
N ALA A 155 16.79 13.08 -54.53
CA ALA A 155 16.52 14.31 -53.81
C ALA A 155 15.67 15.18 -54.77
N VAL A 156 14.74 16.00 -54.25
CA VAL A 156 14.01 17.01 -55.05
C VAL A 156 14.24 18.41 -54.47
N VAL A 157 15.12 19.15 -55.15
CA VAL A 157 15.12 20.59 -55.49
C VAL A 157 14.53 21.61 -54.50
N ALA A 158 15.36 22.55 -54.03
CA ALA A 158 15.12 24.01 -54.14
C ALA A 158 16.34 24.85 -53.73
N LYS A 159 16.60 25.92 -54.50
CA LYS A 159 17.73 26.86 -54.42
C LYS A 159 17.62 27.83 -53.22
N PRO A 160 18.74 28.36 -52.67
CA PRO A 160 18.69 29.49 -51.75
C PRO A 160 18.60 30.82 -52.50
N ASN A 161 17.95 31.79 -51.86
CA ASN A 161 17.79 33.17 -52.31
C ASN A 161 18.55 34.08 -51.33
N ILE A 162 19.18 35.13 -51.89
CA ILE A 162 19.98 36.21 -51.27
C ILE A 162 21.48 35.91 -51.12
#